data_AF-A0A383D8Z6-F1
#
_entry.id   AF-A0A383D8Z6-F1
#
_cell.length_a   1.000
_cell.length_b   1.000
_cell.length_c   1.000
_cell.angle_alpha   90.00
_cell.angle_beta   90.00
_cell.angle_gamma   90.00
#
_symmetry.space_group_name_H-M   'P 1'
#
loop_
_entity.id
_entity.type
_entity.pdbx_description
1 polymer ?
#
loop_
_entity_poly.entity_id
_entity_poly.type
_entity_poly.pdbx_seq_one_letter_code
_entity_poly.pdbx_strand_id
1 'polypeptide(L)'
;LPDQVPPHQRLVLKRAIDAGADAILGSGPHVLRGIEMYKGKPIFYSLGDFIYQYRTQGIPAIHWQRDEQKDVREEFDTVVARLTISDKKISKIQLIPVSLEMTGTRTGSPSLADSKGRERILSSIIDLSASFDTKIKINGWYGEVD
;
A
#
# COMPACT_ATOMS: atom_id res chain seq x y z
N LEU A 1 13.22 9.00 2.76
CA LEU A 1 12.69 7.74 3.32
C LEU A 1 11.68 7.18 2.32
N PRO A 2 11.82 5.92 1.86
CA PRO A 2 10.97 5.32 0.82
C PRO A 2 9.46 5.32 1.18
N ASP A 3 9.16 5.29 2.46
CA ASP A 3 7.85 5.29 3.13
C ASP A 3 7.26 6.71 3.31
N GLN A 4 8.05 7.76 3.11
CA GLN A 4 7.55 9.14 3.11
C GLN A 4 7.09 9.55 1.72
N VAL A 5 5.98 10.28 1.67
CA VAL A 5 5.45 10.87 0.45
C VAL A 5 6.20 12.17 0.15
N PRO A 6 6.90 12.28 -1.00
CA PRO A 6 7.54 13.53 -1.39
C PRO A 6 6.49 14.64 -1.59
N PRO A 7 6.70 15.87 -1.08
CA PRO A 7 5.72 16.96 -1.16
C PRO A 7 5.26 17.28 -2.59
N HIS A 8 6.15 17.16 -3.58
CA HIS A 8 5.83 17.42 -4.99
C HIS A 8 4.86 16.37 -5.57
N GLN A 9 4.93 15.11 -5.11
CA GLN A 9 4.01 14.05 -5.55
C GLN A 9 2.59 14.39 -5.09
N ARG A 10 2.45 14.82 -3.82
CA ARG A 10 1.16 15.22 -3.23
C ARG A 10 0.47 16.33 -4.02
N LEU A 11 1.21 17.34 -4.47
CA LEU A 11 0.65 18.42 -5.30
C LEU A 11 0.05 17.88 -6.60
N VAL A 12 0.80 17.09 -7.36
CA VAL A 12 0.37 16.57 -8.67
C VAL A 12 -0.85 15.66 -8.53
N LEU A 13 -0.86 14.77 -7.52
CA LEU A 13 -1.98 13.84 -7.33
C LEU A 13 -3.26 14.55 -6.87
N LYS A 14 -3.16 15.60 -6.05
CA LYS A 14 -4.31 16.44 -5.70
C LYS A 14 -4.88 17.19 -6.90
N ARG A 15 -4.03 17.65 -7.82
CA ARG A 15 -4.49 18.27 -9.07
C ARG A 15 -5.27 17.31 -9.97
N ALA A 16 -4.92 16.02 -9.97
CA ALA A 16 -5.70 15.01 -10.68
C ALA A 16 -7.11 14.84 -10.08
N ILE A 17 -7.24 14.87 -8.75
CA ILE A 17 -8.55 14.90 -8.07
C ILE A 17 -9.32 16.19 -8.41
N ASP A 18 -8.67 17.35 -8.37
CA ASP A 18 -9.26 18.64 -8.76
C ASP A 18 -9.79 18.63 -10.20
N ALA A 19 -9.11 17.91 -11.10
CA ALA A 19 -9.48 17.76 -12.50
C ALA A 19 -10.59 16.71 -12.74
N GLY A 20 -11.05 16.02 -11.70
CA GLY A 20 -12.21 15.13 -11.76
C GLY A 20 -11.95 13.67 -11.44
N ALA A 21 -10.72 13.23 -11.17
CA ALA A 21 -10.46 11.85 -10.76
C ALA A 21 -11.18 11.51 -9.45
N ASP A 22 -11.71 10.29 -9.32
CA ASP A 22 -12.43 9.81 -8.12
C ASP A 22 -11.55 9.06 -7.12
N ALA A 23 -10.40 8.57 -7.58
CA ALA A 23 -9.36 7.97 -6.76
C ALA A 23 -8.02 8.06 -7.49
N ILE A 24 -6.92 7.98 -6.74
CA ILE A 24 -5.56 7.89 -7.28
C ILE A 24 -4.90 6.61 -6.76
N LEU A 25 -4.41 5.78 -7.68
CA LEU A 25 -3.67 4.55 -7.37
C LEU A 25 -2.20 4.74 -7.74
N GLY A 26 -1.39 5.14 -6.77
CA GLY A 26 0.06 5.28 -6.91
C GLY A 26 0.79 3.95 -6.76
N SER A 27 1.91 3.80 -7.48
CA SER A 27 2.82 2.65 -7.43
C SER A 27 4.26 3.12 -7.71
N GLY A 28 5.24 2.22 -7.58
CA GLY A 28 6.66 2.47 -7.89
C GLY A 28 7.62 2.45 -6.69
N PRO A 29 7.26 2.91 -5.48
CA PRO A 29 8.15 2.84 -4.32
C PRO A 29 8.45 1.42 -3.79
N HIS A 30 7.74 0.39 -4.28
CA HIS A 30 7.84 -1.03 -3.84
C HIS A 30 7.55 -1.27 -2.35
N VAL A 31 7.05 -0.26 -1.64
CA VAL A 31 6.67 -0.33 -0.22
C VAL A 31 5.33 0.37 0.00
N LEU A 32 4.67 0.05 1.10
CA LEU A 32 3.47 0.77 1.53
C LEU A 32 3.78 2.24 1.83
N ARG A 33 2.84 3.11 1.46
CA ARG A 33 2.80 4.52 1.88
C ARG A 33 1.41 4.84 2.42
N GLY A 34 1.34 5.95 3.15
CA GLY A 34 0.08 6.42 3.72
C GLY A 34 -0.99 6.67 2.65
N ILE A 35 -2.23 6.64 3.09
CA ILE A 35 -3.40 7.00 2.31
C ILE A 35 -3.82 8.40 2.74
N GLU A 36 -4.16 9.25 1.78
CA GLU A 36 -4.74 10.56 2.05
C GLU A 36 -6.17 10.63 1.50
N MET A 37 -7.11 11.08 2.33
CA MET A 37 -8.43 11.49 1.88
C MET A 37 -8.41 12.97 1.49
N TYR A 38 -8.50 13.26 0.19
CA TYR A 38 -8.56 14.63 -0.32
C TYR A 38 -9.91 14.90 -0.98
N LYS A 39 -10.67 15.88 -0.45
CA LYS A 39 -12.04 16.19 -0.90
C LYS A 39 -12.97 14.95 -0.92
N GLY A 40 -12.81 14.07 0.07
CA GLY A 40 -13.58 12.82 0.17
C GLY A 40 -13.18 11.73 -0.82
N LYS A 41 -12.04 11.88 -1.51
CA LYS A 41 -11.53 10.93 -2.51
C LYS A 41 -10.17 10.39 -2.09
N PRO A 42 -9.93 9.06 -2.19
CA PRO A 42 -8.69 8.47 -1.72
C PRO A 42 -7.53 8.70 -2.69
N ILE A 43 -6.37 9.01 -2.10
CA ILE A 43 -5.07 9.01 -2.76
C ILE A 43 -4.22 7.94 -2.09
N PHE A 44 -4.00 6.83 -2.80
CA PHE A 44 -3.07 5.78 -2.38
C PHE A 44 -1.70 6.12 -2.95
N TYR A 45 -0.75 6.56 -2.11
CA TYR A 45 0.55 6.99 -2.62
C TYR A 45 1.44 5.83 -3.06
N SER A 46 1.27 4.67 -2.44
CA SER A 46 1.83 3.38 -2.85
C SER A 46 1.13 2.28 -2.06
N LEU A 47 0.71 1.22 -2.73
CA LEU A 47 0.19 0.02 -2.08
C LEU A 47 1.28 -1.05 -1.84
N GLY A 48 2.52 -0.79 -2.25
CA GLY A 48 3.56 -1.82 -2.31
C GLY A 48 3.36 -2.79 -3.48
N ASP A 49 4.08 -3.89 -3.47
CA ASP A 49 4.01 -4.89 -4.53
C ASP A 49 2.94 -5.95 -4.22
N PHE A 50 2.10 -6.26 -5.21
CA PHE A 50 1.12 -7.35 -5.10
C PHE A 50 1.70 -8.70 -5.54
N ILE A 51 2.69 -8.68 -6.44
CA ILE A 51 3.45 -9.84 -6.89
C ILE A 51 4.90 -9.39 -7.02
N TYR A 52 5.84 -10.14 -6.44
CA TYR A 52 7.25 -9.75 -6.41
C TYR A 52 8.20 -10.85 -6.89
N GLN A 53 8.31 -11.01 -8.22
CA GLN A 53 9.14 -12.06 -8.83
C GLN A 53 10.55 -11.55 -9.14
N TYR A 54 11.49 -11.74 -8.20
CA TYR A 54 12.91 -11.38 -8.40
C TYR A 54 13.83 -12.56 -8.72
N ARG A 55 13.32 -13.79 -8.72
CA ARG A 55 14.12 -15.02 -8.95
C ARG A 55 13.92 -15.56 -10.36
N THR A 56 14.39 -14.84 -11.36
CA THR A 56 14.63 -15.44 -12.68
C THR A 56 15.96 -16.19 -12.61
N GLN A 57 15.95 -17.51 -12.83
CA GLN A 57 17.21 -18.28 -12.86
C GLN A 57 18.16 -17.67 -13.91
N GLY A 58 19.42 -17.43 -13.52
CA GLY A 58 20.45 -16.87 -14.40
C GLY A 58 20.50 -15.34 -14.45
N ILE A 59 19.54 -14.63 -13.84
CA ILE A 59 19.64 -13.17 -13.62
C ILE A 59 20.10 -12.95 -12.17
N PRO A 60 21.25 -12.28 -11.94
CA PRO A 60 21.66 -11.90 -10.60
C PRO A 60 20.52 -11.15 -9.93
N ALA A 61 20.21 -11.46 -8.67
CA ALA A 61 19.23 -10.69 -7.93
C ALA A 61 19.73 -9.24 -7.90
N ILE A 62 19.01 -8.35 -8.61
CA ILE A 62 19.25 -6.92 -8.51
C ILE A 62 18.65 -6.53 -7.17
N HIS A 63 19.43 -6.70 -6.11
CA HIS A 63 19.09 -6.12 -4.83
C HIS A 63 19.24 -4.62 -5.04
N TRP A 64 18.13 -3.93 -5.28
CA TRP A 64 18.06 -2.51 -4.99
C TRP A 64 18.19 -2.40 -3.47
N GLN A 65 19.41 -2.60 -2.94
CA GLN A 65 19.77 -2.42 -1.53
C GLN A 65 19.63 -0.94 -1.23
N ARG A 66 18.39 -0.49 -1.06
CA ARG A 66 18.07 0.77 -0.44
C ARG A 66 18.12 0.52 1.06
N ASP A 67 19.31 0.72 1.60
CA ASP A 67 19.63 0.72 3.02
C ASP A 67 19.70 -0.68 3.65
N GLU A 68 20.91 -1.15 4.00
CA GLU A 68 21.13 -2.44 4.69
C GLU A 68 20.43 -2.52 6.06
N GLN A 69 19.91 -1.40 6.54
CA GLN A 69 19.23 -1.27 7.84
C GLN A 69 17.71 -1.47 7.77
N LYS A 70 17.10 -1.54 6.58
CA LYS A 70 15.63 -1.64 6.47
C LYS A 70 15.15 -3.09 6.54
N ASP A 71 14.05 -3.32 7.27
CA ASP A 71 13.41 -4.63 7.34
C ASP A 71 12.85 -4.99 5.96
N VAL A 72 13.50 -5.94 5.29
CA VAL A 72 13.08 -6.47 3.98
C VAL A 72 11.62 -6.90 3.94
N ARG A 73 11.00 -7.22 5.10
CA ARG A 73 9.59 -7.58 5.18
C ARG A 73 8.65 -6.45 4.73
N GLU A 74 9.08 -5.19 4.76
CA GLU A 74 8.29 -4.05 4.27
C GLU A 74 7.99 -4.15 2.76
N GLU A 75 8.87 -4.80 1.97
CA GLU A 75 8.69 -5.00 0.53
C GLU A 75 7.75 -6.18 0.21
N PHE A 76 7.58 -7.09 1.17
CA PHE A 76 6.73 -8.29 1.04
C PHE A 76 5.37 -8.09 1.69
N ASP A 77 5.05 -6.88 2.11
CA ASP A 77 3.78 -6.52 2.71
C ASP A 77 3.03 -5.53 1.84
N THR A 78 1.75 -5.78 1.67
CA THR A 78 0.88 -4.97 0.84
C THR A 78 -0.54 -4.99 1.39
N VAL A 79 -1.37 -4.10 0.85
CA VAL A 79 -2.82 -4.21 1.00
C VAL A 79 -3.47 -4.23 -0.37
N VAL A 80 -4.47 -5.10 -0.53
CA VAL A 80 -5.42 -4.97 -1.64
C VAL A 80 -6.47 -3.94 -1.23
N ALA A 81 -6.52 -2.83 -1.96
CA ALA A 81 -7.55 -1.82 -1.78
C ALA A 81 -8.84 -2.27 -2.49
N ARG A 82 -9.90 -2.49 -1.70
CA ARG A 82 -11.26 -2.76 -2.20
C ARG A 82 -12.09 -1.50 -2.12
N LEU A 83 -12.45 -0.97 -3.29
CA LEU A 83 -13.34 0.17 -3.43
C LEU A 83 -14.73 -0.30 -3.83
N THR A 84 -15.74 0.04 -3.05
CA THR A 84 -17.14 -0.17 -3.43
C THR A 84 -17.67 1.11 -4.05
N ILE A 85 -18.23 1.01 -5.25
CA ILE A 85 -18.79 2.16 -5.98
C ILE A 85 -20.29 1.97 -6.11
N SER A 86 -21.07 2.97 -5.67
CA SER A 86 -22.52 3.04 -5.79
C SER A 86 -22.93 4.45 -6.16
N ASP A 87 -23.91 4.61 -7.05
CA ASP A 87 -24.41 5.92 -7.51
C ASP A 87 -23.29 6.87 -7.99
N LYS A 88 -22.33 6.31 -8.74
CA LYS A 88 -21.14 7.00 -9.26
C LYS A 88 -20.23 7.60 -8.17
N LYS A 89 -20.30 7.10 -6.93
CA LYS A 89 -19.46 7.52 -5.81
C LYS A 89 -18.81 6.30 -5.14
N ILE A 90 -17.60 6.49 -4.65
CA ILE A 90 -16.97 5.50 -3.77
C ILE A 90 -17.69 5.58 -2.42
N SER A 91 -18.35 4.50 -2.01
CA SER A 91 -19.11 4.42 -0.77
C SER A 91 -18.40 3.67 0.34
N LYS A 92 -17.41 2.83 0.01
CA LYS A 92 -16.55 2.13 0.98
C LYS A 92 -15.16 1.95 0.45
N ILE A 93 -14.19 2.04 1.36
CA ILE A 93 -12.77 1.81 1.10
C ILE A 93 -12.26 0.84 2.15
N GLN A 94 -11.82 -0.34 1.71
CA GLN A 94 -11.35 -1.40 2.58
C GLN A 94 -9.95 -1.85 2.18
N LEU A 95 -9.13 -2.19 3.16
CA LEU A 95 -7.73 -2.57 3.01
C LEU A 95 -7.57 -4.01 3.46
N ILE A 96 -7.33 -4.90 2.51
CA ILE A 96 -7.14 -6.32 2.77
C ILE A 96 -5.64 -6.59 2.90
N PRO A 97 -5.13 -6.95 4.09
CA PRO A 97 -3.70 -7.17 4.29
C PRO A 97 -3.24 -8.45 3.59
N VAL A 98 -2.16 -8.33 2.84
CA VAL A 98 -1.57 -9.39 2.03
C VAL A 98 -0.08 -9.43 2.32
N SER A 99 0.44 -10.65 2.47
CA SER A 99 1.88 -10.89 2.56
C SER A 99 2.33 -11.69 1.35
N LEU A 100 3.54 -11.42 0.89
CA LEU A 100 4.20 -12.15 -0.17
C LEU A 100 5.12 -13.20 0.44
N GLU A 101 5.18 -14.39 -0.16
CA GLU A 101 6.11 -15.43 0.27
C GLU A 101 7.55 -14.93 0.12
N MET A 102 8.31 -14.83 1.22
CA MET A 102 9.68 -14.27 1.16
C MET A 102 10.70 -15.29 0.65
N THR A 103 10.49 -16.55 0.96
CA THR A 103 11.44 -17.64 0.71
C THR A 103 10.72 -18.85 0.13
N GLY A 104 11.39 -19.61 -0.72
CA GLY A 104 10.84 -20.81 -1.35
C GLY A 104 10.71 -20.69 -2.86
N THR A 105 9.97 -21.63 -3.46
CA THR A 105 9.73 -21.66 -4.91
C THR A 105 8.63 -20.71 -5.34
N ARG A 106 7.77 -20.27 -4.41
CA ARG A 106 6.70 -19.31 -4.69
C ARG A 106 7.05 -17.91 -4.19
N THR A 107 8.33 -17.62 -3.95
CA THR A 107 8.78 -16.30 -3.51
C THR A 107 8.12 -15.18 -4.34
N GLY A 108 7.54 -14.19 -3.66
CA GLY A 108 6.80 -13.09 -4.27
C GLY A 108 5.33 -13.37 -4.53
N SER A 109 4.84 -14.58 -4.26
CA SER A 109 3.43 -14.92 -4.46
C SER A 109 2.59 -14.41 -3.30
N PRO A 110 1.44 -13.77 -3.56
CA PRO A 110 0.58 -13.21 -2.53
C PRO A 110 -0.24 -14.29 -1.81
N SER A 111 -0.43 -14.08 -0.52
CA SER A 111 -1.43 -14.77 0.30
C SER A 111 -2.05 -13.78 1.28
N LEU A 112 -3.26 -14.08 1.78
CA LEU A 112 -3.82 -13.31 2.88
C LEU A 112 -2.85 -13.37 4.06
N ALA A 113 -2.59 -12.21 4.66
CA ALA A 113 -1.70 -12.14 5.81
C ALA A 113 -2.26 -12.97 6.98
N ASP A 114 -1.37 -13.67 7.69
CA ASP A 114 -1.73 -14.35 8.93
C ASP A 114 -2.02 -13.32 10.04
N SER A 115 -2.36 -13.78 11.25
CA SER A 115 -2.69 -12.88 12.36
C SER A 115 -1.60 -11.86 12.68
N LYS A 116 -0.32 -12.24 12.57
CA LYS A 116 0.83 -11.37 12.86
C LYS A 116 1.08 -10.40 11.71
N GLY A 117 1.03 -10.90 10.48
CA GLY A 117 1.15 -10.09 9.26
C GLY A 117 0.04 -9.05 9.20
N ARG A 118 -1.22 -9.44 9.49
CA ARG A 118 -2.37 -8.53 9.55
C ARG A 118 -2.14 -7.39 10.53
N GLU A 119 -1.77 -7.70 11.77
CA GLU A 119 -1.54 -6.68 12.81
C GLU A 119 -0.46 -5.69 12.39
N ARG A 120 0.66 -6.22 11.88
CA ARG A 120 1.77 -5.41 11.39
C ARG A 120 1.37 -4.54 10.20
N ILE A 121 0.80 -5.12 9.13
CA ILE A 121 0.41 -4.39 7.91
C ILE A 121 -0.60 -3.29 8.22
N LEU A 122 -1.65 -3.62 8.99
CA LEU A 122 -2.71 -2.67 9.31
C LEU A 122 -2.21 -1.57 10.24
N SER A 123 -1.37 -1.88 11.24
CA SER A 123 -0.72 -0.86 12.08
C SER A 123 0.16 0.05 11.24
N SER A 124 0.99 -0.51 10.35
CA SER A 124 1.88 0.28 9.50
C SER A 124 1.11 1.25 8.61
N ILE A 125 0.04 0.80 7.95
CA ILE A 125 -0.73 1.71 7.08
C ILE A 125 -1.53 2.75 7.87
N ILE A 126 -1.97 2.45 9.09
CA ILE A 126 -2.56 3.43 10.01
C ILE A 126 -1.53 4.52 10.31
N ASP A 127 -0.33 4.13 10.76
CA ASP A 127 0.72 5.07 11.15
C ASP A 127 1.18 5.94 9.97
N LEU A 128 1.37 5.34 8.80
CA LEU A 128 1.74 6.06 7.58
C LEU A 128 0.66 7.06 7.13
N SER A 129 -0.62 6.72 7.34
CA SER A 129 -1.77 7.56 6.95
C SER A 129 -2.09 8.66 7.98
N ALA A 130 -1.60 8.53 9.22
CA ALA A 130 -1.84 9.50 10.28
C ALA A 130 -1.32 10.90 9.93
N SER A 131 -0.21 10.99 9.17
CA SER A 131 0.35 12.26 8.69
C SER A 131 -0.56 13.04 7.71
N PHE A 132 -1.63 12.39 7.22
CA PHE A 132 -2.64 12.96 6.34
C PHE A 132 -4.02 13.07 7.01
N ASP A 133 -4.09 12.93 8.34
CA ASP A 133 -5.33 12.93 9.12
C ASP A 133 -6.36 11.87 8.67
N THR A 134 -5.91 10.86 7.92
CA THR A 134 -6.76 9.80 7.41
C THR A 134 -6.91 8.72 8.46
N LYS A 135 -8.16 8.45 8.86
CA LYS A 135 -8.49 7.47 9.90
C LYS A 135 -8.79 6.13 9.25
N ILE A 136 -8.19 5.08 9.81
CA ILE A 136 -8.39 3.70 9.36
C ILE A 136 -8.75 2.87 10.59
N LYS A 137 -9.87 2.17 10.53
CA LYS A 137 -10.35 1.28 11.61
C LYS A 137 -10.12 -0.17 11.23
N ILE A 138 -9.66 -0.97 12.18
CA ILE A 138 -9.54 -2.42 11.98
C ILE A 138 -10.91 -3.07 12.23
N ASN A 139 -11.42 -3.80 11.24
CA ASN A 139 -12.69 -4.51 11.31
C ASN A 139 -12.46 -6.02 11.06
N GLY A 140 -12.16 -6.74 12.14
CA GLY A 140 -11.83 -8.16 12.08
C GLY A 140 -10.51 -8.41 11.35
N TRP A 141 -10.59 -8.82 10.08
CA TRP A 141 -9.42 -9.22 9.28
C TRP A 141 -8.95 -8.16 8.25
N TYR A 142 -9.66 -7.04 8.13
CA TYR A 142 -9.35 -5.96 7.17
C TYR A 142 -9.40 -4.58 7.83
N GLY A 143 -8.83 -3.57 7.18
CA GLY A 143 -8.96 -2.16 7.56
C GLY A 143 -10.07 -1.46 6.77
N GLU A 144 -10.77 -0.50 7.37
CA GLU A 144 -11.77 0.35 6.71
C GLU A 144 -11.36 1.81 6.87
N VAL A 145 -11.29 2.55 5.75
CA VAL A 145 -10.93 3.97 5.75
C VAL A 145 -12.21 4.79 5.97
N ASP A 146 -12.16 5.71 6.94
CA ASP A 146 -13.26 6.64 7.23
C ASP A 146 -13.40 7.77 6.18
#